data_AF-A0AAD4CGM3-F1
#
_entry.id   AF-A0AAD4CGM3-F1
#
_cell.length_a   1.000
_cell.length_b   1.000
_cell.length_c   1.000
_cell.angle_alpha   90.00
_cell.angle_beta   90.00
_cell.angle_gamma   90.00
#
_symmetry.space_group_name_H-M   'P 1'
#
loop_
_entity.id
_entity.type
_entity.pdbx_description
1 polymer ?
#
loop_
_entity_poly.entity_id
_entity_poly.type
_entity_poly.pdbx_seq_one_letter_code
_entity_poly.pdbx_strand_id
1 'polypeptide(L)'
;MTSREYLAPSDSLSLDRLTPESESASHKSPRNNAATGASAAGVRALSAQFVAFYFRAPIKAFFRTRVEAIHPHNAQGGWSLHTTTPGLLVHAVRTYGWRFIPNQVMPPLLANTAVGAVLYTSYLQVLGALHEPISLGVKRIYPPPSPLWTFSAGFAAGTIQSIVAAPLDALQVRFRANDILEGQYRSLWHYGRHKLHQIGARGIFAGWGLSFLRDAFGYGVFFSFFEYIKSQAYYSFITGYYGSLTSQQTDEMPLMPSDRGVPLIKPHYALEPFFLMAAGVTASVAQQAIQHPLSIVQNLHVARLEYLDHQASLHPSRKQMFRLYYLAYQETYKRCRRRAARVGGWRNWLFRGFFRSAIRQVPSTSAGLVIFELVRRKYANLADAVYIEKDGYDIILP
;
A
#
# COMPACT_ATOMS: atom_id res chain seq x y z
N MET A 1 56.26 82.63 -36.15
CA MET A 1 55.12 82.05 -36.90
C MET A 1 54.95 80.61 -36.45
N THR A 2 53.70 80.14 -36.48
CA THR A 2 53.20 78.78 -36.24
C THR A 2 53.09 78.27 -34.79
N SER A 3 51.83 78.03 -34.43
CA SER A 3 51.25 77.62 -33.16
C SER A 3 51.66 76.22 -32.69
N ARG A 4 51.69 76.00 -31.38
CA ARG A 4 51.73 74.67 -30.75
C ARG A 4 50.29 74.20 -30.47
N GLU A 5 49.91 73.09 -31.09
CA GLU A 5 48.73 72.28 -30.80
C GLU A 5 48.90 71.48 -29.50
N TYR A 6 47.81 71.27 -28.76
CA TYR A 6 47.69 70.19 -27.79
C TYR A 6 46.28 69.57 -27.81
N LEU A 7 46.29 68.27 -28.13
CA LEU A 7 45.46 67.14 -27.67
C LEU A 7 44.00 66.96 -28.12
N ALA A 8 43.84 65.92 -28.94
CA ALA A 8 42.67 65.11 -29.30
C ALA A 8 42.33 64.06 -28.18
N PRO A 9 41.43 63.06 -28.35
CA PRO A 9 40.49 62.81 -29.46
C PRO A 9 39.04 62.44 -29.03
N SER A 10 38.10 62.54 -29.96
CA SER A 10 36.78 61.88 -29.89
C SER A 10 36.47 61.22 -31.22
N ASP A 11 36.61 59.89 -31.29
CA ASP A 11 36.12 59.07 -32.40
C ASP A 11 35.14 58.03 -31.87
N SER A 12 33.91 58.09 -32.39
CA SER A 12 32.82 57.17 -32.13
C SER A 12 32.69 56.22 -33.31
N LEU A 13 32.97 54.93 -33.12
CA LEU A 13 32.44 53.81 -33.92
C LEU A 13 32.80 52.45 -33.30
N SER A 14 31.90 51.48 -33.51
CA SER A 14 32.03 50.02 -33.30
C SER A 14 32.12 49.49 -31.86
N LEU A 15 31.01 48.91 -31.38
CA LEU A 15 31.07 47.84 -30.37
C LEU A 15 30.42 46.57 -30.94
N ASP A 16 31.29 45.62 -31.28
CA ASP A 16 30.97 44.22 -31.53
C ASP A 16 30.20 43.60 -30.35
N ARG A 17 29.20 42.78 -30.66
CA ARG A 17 28.92 41.52 -29.93
C ARG A 17 28.00 40.61 -30.75
N LEU A 18 28.64 39.58 -31.30
CA LEU A 18 28.03 38.39 -31.90
C LEU A 18 27.29 37.54 -30.85
N THR A 19 26.30 36.81 -31.34
CA THR A 19 25.25 36.01 -30.67
C THR A 19 25.77 34.83 -29.81
N PRO A 20 24.89 34.20 -28.99
CA PRO A 20 24.29 32.96 -29.49
C PRO A 20 22.79 32.80 -29.19
N GLU A 21 22.12 32.18 -30.17
CA GLU A 21 20.96 31.29 -30.10
C GLU A 21 19.75 31.66 -29.23
N SER A 22 18.68 32.05 -29.92
CA SER A 22 17.32 31.97 -29.44
C SER A 22 16.87 30.51 -29.27
N GLU A 23 17.09 29.91 -28.10
CA GLU A 23 16.28 28.77 -27.67
C GLU A 23 14.91 29.29 -27.23
N SER A 24 13.91 29.04 -28.06
CA SER A 24 12.51 29.21 -27.72
C SER A 24 12.17 28.39 -26.46
N ALA A 25 12.09 29.07 -25.31
CA ALA A 25 11.57 28.49 -24.09
C ALA A 25 10.09 28.16 -24.29
N SER A 26 9.82 26.92 -24.75
CA SER A 26 8.48 26.37 -24.78
C SER A 26 7.92 26.42 -23.37
N HIS A 27 6.91 27.25 -23.15
CA HIS A 27 6.15 27.35 -21.92
C HIS A 27 5.35 26.04 -21.74
N LYS A 28 6.03 24.96 -21.33
CA LYS A 28 5.41 23.66 -21.07
C LYS A 28 4.69 23.73 -19.74
N SER A 29 3.38 23.47 -19.79
CA SER A 29 2.50 23.48 -18.63
C SER A 29 2.98 22.49 -17.55
N PRO A 30 2.99 22.89 -16.25
CA PRO A 30 3.47 22.05 -15.15
C PRO A 30 2.64 20.77 -14.92
N ARG A 31 1.47 20.65 -15.57
CA ARG A 31 0.60 19.47 -15.48
C ARG A 31 1.20 18.20 -16.09
N ASN A 32 2.08 18.32 -17.09
CA ASN A 32 2.66 17.14 -17.74
C ASN A 32 3.81 16.51 -16.93
N ASN A 33 4.57 17.30 -16.16
CA ASN A 33 5.66 16.78 -15.31
C ASN A 33 5.14 16.04 -14.07
N ALA A 34 3.98 16.44 -13.55
CA ALA A 34 3.31 15.71 -12.47
C ALA A 34 2.87 14.31 -12.92
N ALA A 35 2.44 14.16 -14.17
CA ALA A 35 2.03 12.88 -14.75
C ALA A 35 3.21 11.94 -15.04
N THR A 36 4.37 12.47 -15.47
CA THR A 36 5.61 11.69 -15.67
C THR A 36 6.32 11.32 -14.37
N GLY A 37 6.26 12.16 -13.33
CA GLY A 37 6.76 11.83 -11.98
C GLY A 37 5.90 10.79 -11.25
N ALA A 38 4.57 10.92 -11.35
CA ALA A 38 3.63 9.96 -10.79
C ALA A 38 3.69 8.58 -11.46
N SER A 39 4.07 8.50 -12.74
CA SER A 39 4.22 7.24 -13.47
C SER A 39 5.54 6.52 -13.13
N ALA A 40 6.66 7.23 -12.92
CA ALA A 40 7.90 6.60 -12.46
C ALA A 40 7.81 6.09 -11.00
N ALA A 41 7.14 6.85 -10.12
CA ALA A 41 6.82 6.41 -8.77
C ALA A 41 5.79 5.26 -8.77
N GLY A 42 4.81 5.30 -9.69
CA GLY A 42 3.84 4.23 -9.91
C GLY A 42 4.48 2.92 -10.37
N VAL A 43 5.46 2.95 -11.25
CA VAL A 43 6.19 1.75 -11.72
C VAL A 43 7.08 1.15 -10.62
N ARG A 44 7.68 1.99 -9.76
CA ARG A 44 8.42 1.53 -8.55
C ARG A 44 7.49 1.01 -7.46
N ALA A 45 6.33 1.62 -7.27
CA ALA A 45 5.30 1.13 -6.35
C ALA A 45 4.72 -0.21 -6.85
N LEU A 46 4.52 -0.39 -8.16
CA LEU A 46 4.03 -1.65 -8.74
C LEU A 46 5.04 -2.79 -8.61
N SER A 47 6.34 -2.53 -8.82
CA SER A 47 7.40 -3.52 -8.63
C SER A 47 7.66 -3.84 -7.15
N ALA A 48 7.58 -2.85 -6.26
CA ALA A 48 7.62 -3.06 -4.81
C ALA A 48 6.36 -3.78 -4.30
N GLN A 49 5.19 -3.52 -4.87
CA GLN A 49 3.97 -4.29 -4.62
C GLN A 49 4.12 -5.71 -5.14
N PHE A 50 4.79 -5.95 -6.27
CA PHE A 50 5.09 -7.30 -6.79
C PHE A 50 5.97 -8.10 -5.82
N VAL A 51 7.01 -7.47 -5.25
CA VAL A 51 7.93 -8.10 -4.27
C VAL A 51 7.27 -8.24 -2.90
N ALA A 52 6.61 -7.20 -2.38
CA ALA A 52 5.85 -7.26 -1.15
C ALA A 52 4.73 -8.31 -1.27
N PHE A 53 4.08 -8.42 -2.43
CA PHE A 53 3.04 -9.40 -2.73
C PHE A 53 3.57 -10.83 -2.84
N TYR A 54 4.77 -11.05 -3.40
CA TYR A 54 5.45 -12.36 -3.32
C TYR A 54 5.50 -12.88 -1.88
N PHE A 55 5.57 -11.97 -0.89
CA PHE A 55 5.53 -12.28 0.54
C PHE A 55 4.16 -12.06 1.22
N ARG A 56 3.23 -11.27 0.65
CA ARG A 56 1.92 -10.88 1.24
C ARG A 56 0.75 -11.73 0.76
N ALA A 57 0.90 -12.39 -0.38
CA ALA A 57 -0.16 -13.21 -0.97
C ALA A 57 -0.32 -14.55 -0.26
N PRO A 58 -1.56 -15.04 -0.10
CA PRO A 58 -1.82 -16.41 0.25
C PRO A 58 -1.61 -17.32 -0.99
N ILE A 59 -0.45 -17.20 -1.66
CA ILE A 59 0.12 -18.30 -2.47
C ILE A 59 0.04 -19.56 -1.62
N LYS A 60 0.36 -19.46 -0.32
CA LYS A 60 0.17 -20.56 0.61
C LYS A 60 -1.26 -21.13 0.64
N ALA A 61 -2.34 -20.37 0.51
CA ALA A 61 -3.70 -20.95 0.55
C ALA A 61 -4.06 -21.64 -0.78
N PHE A 62 -3.79 -21.01 -1.92
CA PHE A 62 -4.11 -21.56 -3.24
C PHE A 62 -3.16 -22.68 -3.67
N PHE A 63 -1.88 -22.61 -3.31
CA PHE A 63 -0.92 -23.67 -3.60
C PHE A 63 -1.04 -24.82 -2.63
N ARG A 64 -1.22 -24.56 -1.32
CA ARG A 64 -1.35 -25.63 -0.34
C ARG A 64 -2.62 -26.42 -0.55
N THR A 65 -3.76 -25.78 -0.82
CA THR A 65 -5.01 -26.51 -1.13
C THR A 65 -4.87 -27.38 -2.38
N ARG A 66 -4.11 -26.95 -3.39
CA ARG A 66 -3.85 -27.74 -4.59
C ARG A 66 -2.86 -28.88 -4.35
N VAL A 67 -1.79 -28.63 -3.63
CA VAL A 67 -0.77 -29.65 -3.28
C VAL A 67 -1.33 -30.68 -2.31
N GLU A 68 -2.09 -30.26 -1.29
CA GLU A 68 -2.76 -31.17 -0.35
C GLU A 68 -3.85 -32.00 -1.06
N ALA A 69 -4.51 -31.45 -2.07
CA ALA A 69 -5.45 -32.22 -2.91
C ALA A 69 -4.75 -33.22 -3.85
N ILE A 70 -3.52 -32.93 -4.29
CA ILE A 70 -2.69 -33.84 -5.11
C ILE A 70 -2.01 -34.92 -4.24
N HIS A 71 -1.72 -34.63 -2.97
CA HIS A 71 -1.12 -35.58 -2.02
C HIS A 71 -1.83 -35.55 -0.65
N PRO A 72 -3.01 -36.20 -0.51
CA PRO A 72 -3.78 -36.17 0.73
C PRO A 72 -3.12 -36.90 1.93
N HIS A 73 -2.10 -37.74 1.71
CA HIS A 73 -1.57 -38.66 2.73
C HIS A 73 -0.28 -38.23 3.45
N ASN A 74 0.36 -37.11 3.08
CA ASN A 74 1.66 -36.71 3.69
C ASN A 74 1.58 -35.58 4.74
N ALA A 75 0.37 -35.20 5.17
CA ALA A 75 0.19 -34.16 6.19
C ALA A 75 0.61 -34.57 7.63
N GLN A 76 1.09 -35.81 7.83
CA GLN A 76 1.55 -36.32 9.13
C GLN A 76 3.09 -36.39 9.27
N GLY A 77 3.86 -35.97 8.28
CA GLY A 77 5.33 -35.92 8.35
C GLY A 77 5.87 -34.59 8.85
N GLY A 78 6.97 -34.62 9.60
CA GLY A 78 7.68 -33.43 10.09
C GLY A 78 8.14 -32.45 9.00
N TRP A 79 8.67 -31.30 9.41
CA TRP A 79 9.11 -30.24 8.51
C TRP A 79 10.08 -30.75 7.42
N SER A 80 9.70 -30.59 6.15
CA SER A 80 10.52 -30.99 4.99
C SER A 80 10.59 -29.86 3.96
N LEU A 81 11.73 -29.69 3.30
CA LEU A 81 11.95 -28.69 2.25
C LEU A 81 10.92 -28.80 1.11
N HIS A 82 10.40 -30.01 0.83
CA HIS A 82 9.36 -30.24 -0.17
C HIS A 82 7.97 -29.72 0.23
N THR A 83 7.73 -29.45 1.52
CA THR A 83 6.48 -28.85 2.02
C THR A 83 6.52 -27.31 2.05
N THR A 84 7.67 -26.72 1.73
CA THR A 84 7.85 -25.27 1.67
C THR A 84 7.26 -24.69 0.38
N THR A 85 6.77 -23.45 0.42
CA THR A 85 6.19 -22.78 -0.76
C THR A 85 7.11 -22.79 -2.00
N PRO A 86 8.43 -22.53 -1.87
CA PRO A 86 9.36 -22.64 -3.00
C PRO A 86 9.51 -24.08 -3.49
N GLY A 87 9.62 -25.05 -2.57
CA GLY A 87 9.71 -26.48 -2.92
C GLY A 87 8.48 -26.96 -3.69
N LEU A 88 7.29 -26.52 -3.29
CA LEU A 88 6.04 -26.81 -3.97
C LEU A 88 5.94 -26.16 -5.35
N LEU A 89 6.45 -24.94 -5.51
CA LEU A 89 6.51 -24.27 -6.81
C LEU A 89 7.46 -25.02 -7.75
N VAL A 90 8.66 -25.37 -7.28
CA VAL A 90 9.64 -26.14 -8.06
C VAL A 90 9.07 -27.50 -8.47
N HIS A 91 8.41 -28.20 -7.54
CA HIS A 91 7.74 -29.45 -7.84
C HIS A 91 6.63 -29.27 -8.87
N ALA A 92 5.75 -28.28 -8.69
CA ALA A 92 4.65 -28.02 -9.62
C ALA A 92 5.15 -27.64 -11.03
N VAL A 93 6.24 -26.88 -11.15
CA VAL A 93 6.85 -26.55 -12.45
C VAL A 93 7.49 -27.77 -13.10
N ARG A 94 8.10 -28.67 -12.33
CA ARG A 94 8.63 -29.94 -12.86
C ARG A 94 7.53 -30.89 -13.30
N THR A 95 6.41 -30.96 -12.57
CA THR A 95 5.31 -31.89 -12.84
C THR A 95 4.37 -31.39 -13.95
N TYR A 96 3.99 -30.11 -13.93
CA TYR A 96 3.02 -29.51 -14.87
C TYR A 96 3.67 -28.64 -15.96
N GLY A 97 4.99 -28.51 -15.94
CA GLY A 97 5.75 -27.68 -16.87
C GLY A 97 5.69 -26.17 -16.57
N TRP A 98 6.51 -25.40 -17.29
CA TRP A 98 6.60 -23.94 -17.15
C TRP A 98 5.29 -23.18 -17.41
N ARG A 99 4.33 -23.78 -18.14
CA ARG A 99 2.99 -23.21 -18.37
C ARG A 99 2.16 -23.08 -17.08
N PHE A 100 2.56 -23.75 -15.99
CA PHE A 100 1.91 -23.62 -14.69
C PHE A 100 1.92 -22.18 -14.15
N ILE A 101 3.05 -21.49 -14.27
CA ILE A 101 3.23 -20.12 -13.73
C ILE A 101 2.24 -19.13 -14.37
N PRO A 102 2.22 -18.91 -15.70
CA PRO A 102 1.31 -17.96 -16.32
C PRO A 102 -0.17 -18.33 -16.18
N ASN A 103 -0.50 -19.62 -16.07
CA ASN A 103 -1.90 -20.08 -16.05
C ASN A 103 -2.53 -20.14 -14.64
N GLN A 104 -1.72 -20.37 -13.61
CA GLN A 104 -2.20 -20.60 -12.24
C GLN A 104 -1.66 -19.59 -11.23
N VAL A 105 -0.46 -19.05 -11.45
CA VAL A 105 0.24 -18.19 -10.48
C VAL A 105 0.11 -16.71 -10.82
N MET A 106 0.26 -16.35 -12.10
CA MET A 106 0.12 -14.97 -12.55
C MET A 106 -1.27 -14.35 -12.36
N PRO A 107 -2.40 -15.03 -12.67
CA PRO A 107 -3.72 -14.43 -12.49
C PRO A 107 -4.02 -13.85 -11.10
N PRO A 108 -3.89 -14.62 -10.00
CA PRO A 108 -4.15 -14.07 -8.66
C PRO A 108 -3.10 -13.01 -8.30
N LEU A 109 -1.89 -13.11 -8.85
CA LEU A 109 -0.84 -12.13 -8.61
C LEU A 109 -1.17 -10.78 -9.24
N LEU A 110 -1.43 -10.75 -10.55
CA LEU A 110 -1.77 -9.54 -11.30
C LEU A 110 -3.03 -8.87 -10.73
N ALA A 111 -4.02 -9.68 -10.36
CA ALA A 111 -5.25 -9.17 -9.78
C ALA A 111 -5.01 -8.43 -8.45
N ASN A 112 -4.22 -9.00 -7.54
CA ASN A 112 -3.89 -8.34 -6.29
C ASN A 112 -2.96 -7.15 -6.46
N THR A 113 -2.01 -7.21 -7.40
CA THR A 113 -1.17 -6.05 -7.75
C THR A 113 -2.03 -4.89 -8.27
N ALA A 114 -3.01 -5.17 -9.12
CA ALA A 114 -3.95 -4.15 -9.61
C ALA A 114 -4.78 -3.53 -8.48
N VAL A 115 -5.32 -4.35 -7.56
CA VAL A 115 -6.04 -3.90 -6.36
C VAL A 115 -5.16 -3.01 -5.48
N GLY A 116 -3.91 -3.42 -5.22
CA GLY A 116 -2.95 -2.63 -4.45
C GLY A 116 -2.55 -1.32 -5.12
N ALA A 117 -2.41 -1.33 -6.45
CA ALA A 117 -2.12 -0.14 -7.24
C ALA A 117 -3.28 0.86 -7.15
N VAL A 118 -4.52 0.40 -7.34
CA VAL A 118 -5.72 1.23 -7.21
C VAL A 118 -5.82 1.82 -5.81
N LEU A 119 -5.56 1.05 -4.76
CA LEU A 119 -5.56 1.56 -3.40
C LEU A 119 -4.58 2.72 -3.24
N TYR A 120 -3.33 2.52 -3.64
CA TYR A 120 -2.28 3.50 -3.43
C TYR A 120 -2.48 4.77 -4.28
N THR A 121 -2.85 4.62 -5.55
CA THR A 121 -3.12 5.77 -6.42
C THR A 121 -4.34 6.55 -5.95
N SER A 122 -5.41 5.86 -5.53
CA SER A 122 -6.59 6.51 -4.95
C SER A 122 -6.24 7.26 -3.67
N TYR A 123 -5.40 6.67 -2.80
CA TYR A 123 -4.93 7.32 -1.59
C TYR A 123 -4.16 8.61 -1.91
N LEU A 124 -3.19 8.57 -2.82
CA LEU A 124 -2.42 9.76 -3.20
C LEU A 124 -3.29 10.84 -3.84
N GLN A 125 -4.24 10.46 -4.70
CA GLN A 125 -5.15 11.41 -5.33
C GLN A 125 -6.07 12.10 -4.31
N VAL A 126 -6.70 11.32 -3.43
CA VAL A 126 -7.60 11.87 -2.40
C VAL A 126 -6.79 12.70 -1.41
N LEU A 127 -5.64 12.22 -0.96
CA LEU A 127 -4.82 12.97 -0.01
C LEU A 127 -4.24 14.26 -0.63
N GLY A 128 -3.84 14.23 -1.90
CA GLY A 128 -3.39 15.42 -2.62
C GLY A 128 -4.49 16.47 -2.79
N ALA A 129 -5.75 16.05 -2.88
CA ALA A 129 -6.90 16.97 -2.88
C ALA A 129 -7.23 17.53 -1.49
N LEU A 130 -6.93 16.78 -0.42
CA LEU A 130 -7.20 17.17 0.97
C LEU A 130 -6.04 17.96 1.61
N HIS A 131 -4.82 17.80 1.12
CA HIS A 131 -3.60 18.42 1.68
C HIS A 131 -2.68 18.88 0.53
N GLU A 132 -2.79 20.16 0.18
CA GLU A 132 -2.11 20.80 -0.96
C GLU A 132 -0.59 20.55 -1.05
N PRO A 133 0.20 20.52 0.05
CA PRO A 133 1.64 20.24 -0.03
C PRO A 133 2.00 18.91 -0.71
N ILE A 134 1.07 17.95 -0.77
CA ILE A 134 1.27 16.66 -1.44
C ILE A 134 1.08 16.78 -2.96
N SER A 135 0.25 17.72 -3.41
CA SER A 135 0.03 17.98 -4.83
C SER A 135 1.23 18.63 -5.52
N LEU A 136 2.11 19.28 -4.74
CA LEU A 136 3.29 20.00 -5.22
C LEU A 136 4.48 19.09 -5.56
N GLY A 137 4.38 17.77 -5.30
CA GLY A 137 5.43 16.80 -5.69
C GLY A 137 6.76 16.98 -4.96
N VAL A 138 6.76 17.64 -3.80
CA VAL A 138 7.98 17.89 -3.01
C VAL A 138 8.58 16.58 -2.51
N LYS A 139 9.91 16.43 -2.60
CA LYS A 139 10.66 15.23 -2.19
C LYS A 139 10.38 14.81 -0.73
N ARG A 140 10.08 15.78 0.14
CA ARG A 140 9.54 15.58 1.50
C ARG A 140 8.34 16.48 1.73
N ILE A 141 7.26 15.86 2.18
CA ILE A 141 6.00 16.55 2.48
C ILE A 141 6.13 17.21 3.85
N TYR A 142 6.11 18.54 3.88
CA TYR A 142 6.03 19.35 5.09
C TYR A 142 5.09 20.55 4.86
N PRO A 143 4.22 20.91 5.83
CA PRO A 143 3.95 20.21 7.09
C PRO A 143 3.33 18.82 6.87
N PRO A 144 3.56 17.86 7.80
CA PRO A 144 2.98 16.53 7.68
C PRO A 144 1.45 16.60 7.73
N PRO A 145 0.73 15.77 6.94
CA PRO A 145 -0.72 15.78 6.93
C PRO A 145 -1.27 15.32 8.28
N SER A 146 -2.38 15.93 8.71
CA SER A 146 -3.08 15.54 9.94
C SER A 146 -3.54 14.08 9.90
N PRO A 147 -3.60 13.36 11.05
CA PRO A 147 -4.10 11.99 11.11
C PRO A 147 -5.53 11.83 10.56
N LEU A 148 -6.34 12.89 10.64
CA LEU A 148 -7.71 12.89 10.11
C LEU A 148 -7.73 12.90 8.57
N TRP A 149 -6.89 13.70 7.92
CA TRP A 149 -6.81 13.75 6.45
C TRP A 149 -6.29 12.44 5.86
N THR A 150 -5.27 11.86 6.51
CA THR A 150 -4.72 10.57 6.12
C THR A 150 -5.70 9.42 6.37
N PHE A 151 -6.49 9.49 7.45
CA PHE A 151 -7.60 8.57 7.67
C PHE A 151 -8.67 8.67 6.58
N SER A 152 -9.15 9.88 6.28
CA SER A 152 -10.18 10.12 5.27
C SER A 152 -9.73 9.69 3.88
N ALA A 153 -8.48 10.00 3.50
CA ALA A 153 -7.90 9.53 2.26
C ALA A 153 -7.76 8.00 2.22
N GLY A 154 -7.29 7.39 3.31
CA GLY A 154 -7.20 5.93 3.43
C GLY A 154 -8.57 5.25 3.37
N PHE A 155 -9.60 5.86 3.96
CA PHE A 155 -10.98 5.38 3.93
C PHE A 155 -11.58 5.43 2.52
N ALA A 156 -11.41 6.56 1.82
CA ALA A 156 -11.85 6.71 0.43
C ALA A 156 -11.11 5.74 -0.50
N ALA A 157 -9.79 5.61 -0.33
CA ALA A 157 -8.99 4.65 -1.08
C ALA A 157 -9.41 3.19 -0.83
N GLY A 158 -9.65 2.82 0.44
CA GLY A 158 -10.16 1.51 0.81
C GLY A 158 -11.55 1.23 0.24
N THR A 159 -12.39 2.26 0.15
CA THR A 159 -13.71 2.18 -0.51
C THR A 159 -13.56 1.86 -1.99
N ILE A 160 -12.77 2.64 -2.73
CA ILE A 160 -12.52 2.43 -4.17
C ILE A 160 -11.90 1.05 -4.39
N GLN A 161 -10.90 0.68 -3.59
CA GLN A 161 -10.28 -0.63 -3.64
C GLN A 161 -11.30 -1.75 -3.43
N SER A 162 -12.22 -1.61 -2.45
CA SER A 162 -13.19 -2.67 -2.13
C SER A 162 -14.15 -2.95 -3.29
N ILE A 163 -14.45 -1.96 -4.13
CA ILE A 163 -15.26 -2.13 -5.34
C ILE A 163 -14.48 -2.94 -6.37
N VAL A 164 -13.20 -2.59 -6.58
CA VAL A 164 -12.32 -3.29 -7.55
C VAL A 164 -11.97 -4.70 -7.08
N ALA A 165 -11.88 -4.94 -5.77
CA ALA A 165 -11.60 -6.24 -5.18
C ALA A 165 -12.83 -7.16 -5.09
N ALA A 166 -14.06 -6.62 -5.17
CA ALA A 166 -15.28 -7.41 -5.02
C ALA A 166 -15.35 -8.65 -5.95
N PRO A 167 -14.98 -8.56 -7.25
CA PRO A 167 -14.90 -9.74 -8.11
C PRO A 167 -13.93 -10.81 -7.60
N LEU A 168 -12.78 -10.40 -7.07
CA LEU A 168 -11.75 -11.30 -6.58
C LEU A 168 -12.17 -11.97 -5.27
N ASP A 169 -12.74 -11.21 -4.35
CA ASP A 169 -13.35 -11.73 -3.12
C ASP A 169 -14.42 -12.77 -3.46
N ALA A 170 -15.30 -12.46 -4.41
CA ALA A 170 -16.35 -13.38 -4.85
C ALA A 170 -15.80 -14.68 -5.44
N LEU A 171 -14.72 -14.61 -6.21
CA LEU A 171 -14.02 -15.78 -6.76
C LEU A 171 -13.31 -16.58 -5.68
N GLN A 172 -12.62 -15.92 -4.75
CA GLN A 172 -11.89 -16.59 -3.67
C GLN A 172 -12.83 -17.38 -2.76
N VAL A 173 -13.99 -16.81 -2.44
CA VAL A 173 -15.02 -17.47 -1.62
C VAL A 173 -15.53 -18.76 -2.27
N ARG A 174 -15.70 -18.75 -3.59
CA ARG A 174 -16.32 -19.85 -4.36
C ARG A 174 -15.28 -20.79 -4.97
N PHE A 175 -14.01 -20.55 -4.69
CA PHE A 175 -12.93 -21.34 -5.24
C PHE A 175 -12.90 -22.72 -4.60
N ARG A 176 -13.08 -23.74 -5.44
CA ARG A 176 -12.89 -25.14 -5.07
C ARG A 176 -11.68 -25.68 -5.82
N ALA A 177 -10.69 -26.20 -5.08
CA ALA A 177 -9.46 -26.71 -5.68
C ALA A 177 -9.72 -27.88 -6.65
N ASN A 178 -10.76 -28.67 -6.37
CA ASN A 178 -11.17 -29.82 -7.17
C ASN A 178 -11.67 -29.41 -8.57
N ASP A 179 -12.38 -28.28 -8.72
CA ASP A 179 -12.88 -27.78 -10.02
C ASP A 179 -11.75 -27.62 -11.05
N ILE A 180 -10.52 -27.33 -10.61
CA ILE A 180 -9.36 -27.19 -11.52
C ILE A 180 -8.61 -28.51 -11.69
N LEU A 181 -8.59 -29.37 -10.67
CA LEU A 181 -7.92 -30.68 -10.73
C LEU A 181 -8.69 -31.68 -11.59
N GLU A 182 -10.02 -31.61 -11.60
CA GLU A 182 -10.91 -32.42 -12.44
C GLU A 182 -10.87 -32.01 -13.93
N GLY A 183 -10.06 -31.01 -14.30
CA GLY A 183 -9.85 -30.60 -15.69
C GLY A 183 -11.00 -29.80 -16.31
N GLN A 184 -12.01 -29.42 -15.53
CA GLN A 184 -13.15 -28.62 -16.03
C GLN A 184 -12.71 -27.23 -16.54
N TYR A 185 -11.57 -26.72 -16.08
CA TYR A 185 -11.03 -25.42 -16.50
C TYR A 185 -9.56 -25.49 -16.91
N ARG A 186 -9.24 -25.00 -18.12
CA ARG A 186 -7.89 -25.01 -18.71
C ARG A 186 -6.88 -24.09 -17.99
N SER A 187 -7.35 -23.03 -17.34
CA SER A 187 -6.52 -22.06 -16.62
C SER A 187 -7.34 -21.34 -15.56
N LEU A 188 -6.67 -20.69 -14.61
CA LEU A 188 -7.36 -19.87 -13.60
C LEU A 188 -8.01 -18.64 -14.24
N TRP A 189 -7.48 -18.16 -15.36
CA TRP A 189 -8.11 -17.12 -16.18
C TRP A 189 -9.47 -17.58 -16.70
N HIS A 190 -9.53 -18.79 -17.26
CA HIS A 190 -10.76 -19.37 -17.78
C HIS A 190 -11.77 -19.62 -16.66
N TYR A 191 -11.32 -20.20 -15.54
CA TYR A 191 -12.13 -20.37 -14.33
C TYR A 191 -12.72 -19.05 -13.86
N GLY A 192 -11.86 -18.04 -13.65
CA GLY A 192 -12.26 -16.73 -13.14
C GLY A 192 -13.30 -16.07 -14.05
N ARG A 193 -13.03 -15.99 -15.35
CA ARG A 193 -13.96 -15.38 -16.33
C ARG A 193 -15.30 -16.10 -16.36
N HIS A 194 -15.27 -17.44 -16.42
CA HIS A 194 -16.49 -18.24 -16.52
C HIS A 194 -17.34 -18.14 -15.24
N LYS A 195 -16.73 -18.28 -14.06
CA LYS A 195 -17.44 -18.14 -12.79
C LYS A 195 -17.99 -16.73 -12.59
N LEU A 196 -17.22 -15.69 -12.94
CA LEU A 196 -17.68 -14.32 -12.80
C LEU A 196 -18.90 -14.02 -13.70
N HIS A 197 -18.92 -14.59 -14.91
CA HIS A 197 -20.08 -14.52 -15.79
C HIS A 197 -21.29 -15.29 -15.26
N GLN A 198 -21.08 -16.49 -14.68
CA GLN A 198 -22.15 -17.29 -14.07
C GLN A 198 -22.79 -16.58 -12.86
N ILE A 199 -21.98 -15.97 -11.99
CA ILE A 199 -22.43 -15.30 -10.77
C ILE A 199 -23.12 -13.96 -11.09
N GLY A 200 -22.60 -13.25 -12.09
CA GLY A 200 -23.05 -11.93 -12.49
C GLY A 200 -22.80 -10.83 -11.44
N ALA A 201 -23.06 -9.57 -11.81
CA ALA A 201 -22.80 -8.42 -10.95
C ALA A 201 -23.52 -8.51 -9.58
N ARG A 202 -24.76 -9.03 -9.57
CA ARG A 202 -25.55 -9.18 -8.34
C ARG A 202 -24.90 -10.13 -7.33
N GLY A 203 -24.30 -11.22 -7.79
CA GLY A 203 -23.63 -12.19 -6.92
C GLY A 203 -22.23 -11.74 -6.50
N ILE A 204 -21.55 -10.91 -7.33
CA ILE A 204 -20.28 -10.28 -6.96
C ILE A 204 -20.45 -9.36 -5.75
N PHE A 205 -21.47 -8.50 -5.77
CA PHE A 205 -21.74 -7.57 -4.67
C PHE A 205 -22.61 -8.15 -3.55
N ALA A 206 -22.95 -9.44 -3.63
CA ALA A 206 -23.67 -10.14 -2.58
C ALA A 206 -22.79 -10.26 -1.32
N GLY A 207 -23.18 -9.60 -0.23
CA GLY A 207 -22.39 -9.60 1.00
C GLY A 207 -21.22 -8.60 1.01
N TRP A 208 -21.08 -7.76 -0.03
CA TRP A 208 -19.97 -6.80 -0.18
C TRP A 208 -19.85 -5.81 0.98
N GLY A 209 -20.95 -5.49 1.67
CA GLY A 209 -20.96 -4.53 2.78
C GLY A 209 -19.95 -4.86 3.89
N LEU A 210 -19.69 -6.14 4.17
CA LEU A 210 -18.66 -6.53 5.15
C LEU A 210 -17.23 -6.35 4.60
N SER A 211 -16.99 -6.66 3.32
CA SER A 211 -15.70 -6.37 2.66
C SER A 211 -15.44 -4.87 2.64
N PHE A 212 -16.43 -4.07 2.23
CA PHE A 212 -16.37 -2.61 2.22
C PHE A 212 -15.99 -2.07 3.60
N LEU A 213 -16.71 -2.46 4.66
CA LEU A 213 -16.45 -1.97 6.00
C LEU A 213 -15.04 -2.36 6.49
N ARG A 214 -14.62 -3.60 6.22
CA ARG A 214 -13.29 -4.13 6.55
C ARG A 214 -12.18 -3.34 5.84
N ASP A 215 -12.35 -3.11 4.55
CA ASP A 215 -11.33 -2.50 3.72
C ASP A 215 -11.26 -0.99 3.98
N ALA A 216 -12.40 -0.28 3.93
CA ALA A 216 -12.45 1.17 4.13
C ALA A 216 -11.88 1.59 5.50
N PHE A 217 -12.39 1.03 6.60
CA PHE A 217 -11.87 1.36 7.94
C PHE A 217 -10.47 0.79 8.17
N GLY A 218 -10.17 -0.39 7.65
CA GLY A 218 -8.85 -0.99 7.76
C GLY A 218 -7.76 -0.12 7.14
N TYR A 219 -7.97 0.38 5.93
CA TYR A 219 -7.00 1.25 5.26
C TYR A 219 -6.99 2.67 5.80
N GLY A 220 -8.13 3.20 6.25
CA GLY A 220 -8.18 4.49 6.96
C GLY A 220 -7.27 4.48 8.19
N VAL A 221 -7.41 3.47 9.06
CA VAL A 221 -6.55 3.30 10.24
C VAL A 221 -5.10 3.03 9.85
N PHE A 222 -4.85 2.19 8.83
CA PHE A 222 -3.51 1.89 8.35
C PHE A 222 -2.75 3.16 7.95
N PHE A 223 -3.30 3.96 7.01
CA PHE A 223 -2.62 5.14 6.50
C PHE A 223 -2.48 6.24 7.56
N SER A 224 -3.46 6.36 8.46
CA SER A 224 -3.39 7.31 9.58
C SER A 224 -2.24 7.00 10.53
N PHE A 225 -2.14 5.76 11.03
CA PHE A 225 -1.03 5.33 11.88
C PHE A 225 0.32 5.35 11.15
N PHE A 226 0.33 4.94 9.88
CA PHE A 226 1.54 4.92 9.08
C PHE A 226 2.14 6.32 8.91
N GLU A 227 1.34 7.30 8.48
CA GLU A 227 1.82 8.67 8.29
C GLU A 227 2.14 9.38 9.62
N TYR A 228 1.37 9.10 10.67
CA TYR A 228 1.64 9.64 12.01
C TYR A 228 3.01 9.20 12.51
N ILE A 229 3.32 7.91 12.47
CA ILE A 229 4.59 7.39 12.97
C ILE A 229 5.74 7.76 12.03
N LYS A 230 5.56 7.64 10.71
CA LYS A 230 6.58 7.95 9.71
C LYS A 230 7.01 9.41 9.75
N SER A 231 6.07 10.33 9.97
CA SER A 231 6.30 11.77 9.84
C SER A 231 6.20 12.50 11.18
N GLN A 232 5.01 12.55 11.78
CA GLN A 232 4.77 13.39 12.97
C GLN A 232 5.59 12.92 14.18
N ALA A 233 5.57 11.62 14.49
CA ALA A 233 6.34 11.05 15.58
C ALA A 233 7.85 11.14 15.33
N TYR A 234 8.30 10.92 14.07
CA TYR A 234 9.69 11.10 13.67
C TYR A 234 10.18 12.54 13.91
N TYR A 235 9.46 13.53 13.40
CA TYR A 235 9.85 14.94 13.59
C TYR A 235 9.77 15.37 15.05
N SER A 236 8.77 14.89 15.81
CA SER A 236 8.67 15.15 17.25
C SER A 236 9.83 14.53 18.03
N PHE A 237 10.26 13.32 17.64
CA PHE A 237 11.41 12.67 18.25
C PHE A 237 12.70 13.42 17.94
N ILE A 238 12.89 13.86 16.70
CA ILE A 238 14.09 14.63 16.32
C ILE A 238 14.15 15.95 17.08
N THR A 239 13.10 16.77 17.05
CA THR A 239 13.15 18.08 17.72
C THR A 239 13.27 17.95 19.23
N GLY A 240 12.64 16.94 19.85
CA GLY A 240 12.78 16.69 21.29
C GLY A 240 14.16 16.14 21.69
N TYR A 241 14.61 15.06 21.05
CA TYR A 241 15.85 14.37 21.42
C TYR A 241 17.10 15.11 20.93
N TYR A 242 17.16 15.49 19.65
CA TYR A 242 18.33 16.23 19.14
C TYR A 242 18.29 17.70 19.53
N GLY A 243 17.11 18.32 19.64
CA GLY A 243 17.03 19.71 20.11
C GLY A 243 17.57 19.88 21.54
N SER A 244 17.26 18.95 22.45
CA SER A 244 17.80 18.97 23.81
C SER A 244 19.32 18.75 23.87
N LEU A 245 19.87 17.88 23.01
CA LEU A 245 21.31 17.69 22.90
C LEU A 245 22.01 18.93 22.33
N THR A 246 21.44 19.56 21.31
CA THR A 246 21.98 20.78 20.70
C THR A 246 21.92 21.95 21.68
N SER A 247 20.82 22.13 22.44
CA SER A 247 20.76 23.19 23.47
C SER A 247 21.83 23.01 24.53
N GLN A 248 22.13 21.78 24.93
CA GLN A 248 23.15 21.48 25.93
C GLN A 248 24.58 21.69 25.40
N GLN A 249 24.81 21.46 24.11
CA GLN A 249 26.10 21.74 23.46
C GLN A 249 26.36 23.23 23.20
N THR A 250 25.30 24.02 23.00
CA THR A 250 25.41 25.47 22.71
C THR A 250 25.88 26.25 23.95
N ASP A 251 25.62 25.74 25.16
CA ASP A 251 26.11 26.33 26.42
C ASP A 251 27.62 26.09 26.67
N GLU A 252 28.24 25.11 26.01
CA GLU A 252 29.66 24.77 26.23
C GLU A 252 30.60 25.13 25.05
N MET A 253 30.08 25.24 23.82
CA MET A 253 30.89 25.62 22.64
C MET A 253 30.09 26.42 21.62
N PRO A 254 30.63 27.54 21.08
CA PRO A 254 29.99 28.26 19.97
C PRO A 254 30.08 27.42 18.70
N LEU A 255 28.99 26.70 18.37
CA LEU A 255 28.90 25.97 17.10
C LEU A 255 28.92 26.96 15.92
N MET A 256 29.58 26.54 14.84
CA MET A 256 29.52 27.20 13.53
C MET A 256 28.06 27.45 13.15
N PRO A 257 27.65 28.70 12.88
CA PRO A 257 26.29 29.00 12.50
C PRO A 257 25.95 28.27 11.19
N SER A 258 24.76 27.68 11.11
CA SER A 258 24.12 27.48 9.81
C SER A 258 24.08 28.84 9.11
N ASP A 259 24.22 28.91 7.78
CA ASP A 259 24.11 30.14 6.98
C ASP A 259 22.80 30.92 7.25
N ARG A 260 21.84 30.30 7.95
CA ARG A 260 20.52 30.84 8.33
C ARG A 260 20.40 31.29 9.79
N GLY A 261 21.44 31.18 10.61
CA GLY A 261 21.44 31.62 12.02
C GLY A 261 20.64 30.73 12.98
N VAL A 262 20.25 29.52 12.56
CA VAL A 262 19.44 28.57 13.34
C VAL A 262 20.28 27.31 13.65
N PRO A 263 20.16 26.70 14.85
CA PRO A 263 20.87 25.46 15.17
C PRO A 263 20.49 24.32 14.20
N LEU A 264 21.52 23.67 13.65
CA LEU A 264 21.39 22.64 12.64
C LEU A 264 21.39 21.23 13.26
N ILE A 265 20.33 20.46 13.02
CA ILE A 265 20.19 19.07 13.44
C ILE A 265 20.47 18.13 12.25
N LYS A 266 21.45 17.25 12.42
CA LYS A 266 21.73 16.14 11.49
C LYS A 266 21.39 14.79 12.15
N PRO A 267 20.20 14.22 11.92
CA PRO A 267 19.79 12.96 12.53
C PRO A 267 20.60 11.79 11.99
N HIS A 268 20.81 10.78 12.83
CA HIS A 268 21.50 9.54 12.44
C HIS A 268 20.78 8.83 11.28
N TYR A 269 21.54 8.37 10.29
CA TYR A 269 21.00 7.81 9.03
C TYR A 269 20.03 6.63 9.23
N ALA A 270 20.20 5.85 10.30
CA ALA A 270 19.35 4.70 10.63
C ALA A 270 17.98 5.05 11.23
N LEU A 271 17.76 6.31 11.66
CA LEU A 271 16.51 6.70 12.31
C LEU A 271 15.32 6.68 11.35
N GLU A 272 15.45 7.23 10.16
CA GLU A 272 14.34 7.25 9.20
C GLU A 272 13.88 5.82 8.79
N PRO A 273 14.76 4.86 8.44
CA PRO A 273 14.36 3.48 8.19
C PRO A 273 13.75 2.78 9.41
N PHE A 274 14.24 3.11 10.61
CA PHE A 274 13.66 2.59 11.85
C PHE A 274 12.22 3.09 12.06
N PHE A 275 11.99 4.39 11.94
CA PHE A 275 10.65 4.98 12.04
C PHE A 275 9.72 4.50 10.93
N LEU A 276 10.25 4.30 9.71
CA LEU A 276 9.49 3.71 8.61
C LEU A 276 9.08 2.26 8.90
N MET A 277 9.99 1.46 9.45
CA MET A 277 9.69 0.09 9.87
C MET A 277 8.67 0.06 11.01
N ALA A 278 8.86 0.91 12.03
CA ALA A 278 7.94 1.06 13.15
C ALA A 278 6.55 1.51 12.69
N ALA A 279 6.47 2.43 11.72
CA ALA A 279 5.22 2.84 11.08
C ALA A 279 4.53 1.66 10.39
N GLY A 280 5.27 0.85 9.63
CA GLY A 280 4.73 -0.34 8.98
C GLY A 280 4.18 -1.38 9.98
N VAL A 281 4.90 -1.62 11.08
CA VAL A 281 4.48 -2.55 12.14
C VAL A 281 3.22 -2.04 12.84
N THR A 282 3.26 -0.82 13.37
CA THR A 282 2.16 -0.23 14.14
C THR A 282 0.90 -0.06 13.29
N ALA A 283 1.04 0.42 12.05
CA ALA A 283 -0.07 0.53 11.10
C ALA A 283 -0.70 -0.84 10.77
N SER A 284 0.12 -1.89 10.60
CA SER A 284 -0.39 -3.25 10.35
C SER A 284 -1.16 -3.81 11.55
N VAL A 285 -0.68 -3.58 12.76
CA VAL A 285 -1.37 -4.00 13.99
C VAL A 285 -2.68 -3.23 14.17
N ALA A 286 -2.65 -1.91 13.97
CA ALA A 286 -3.84 -1.06 14.05
C ALA A 286 -4.88 -1.44 12.99
N GLN A 287 -4.44 -1.73 11.76
CA GLN A 287 -5.29 -2.26 10.70
C GLN A 287 -5.93 -3.61 11.09
N GLN A 288 -5.16 -4.54 11.67
CA GLN A 288 -5.69 -5.83 12.14
C GLN A 288 -6.75 -5.65 13.23
N ALA A 289 -6.63 -4.63 14.08
CA ALA A 289 -7.61 -4.39 15.14
C ALA A 289 -9.02 -4.17 14.57
N ILE A 290 -9.11 -3.64 13.35
CA ILE A 290 -10.36 -3.46 12.59
C ILE A 290 -10.66 -4.68 11.71
N GLN A 291 -9.68 -5.14 10.94
CA GLN A 291 -9.92 -6.15 9.91
C GLN A 291 -10.17 -7.54 10.49
N HIS A 292 -9.50 -7.92 11.58
CA HIS A 292 -9.64 -9.24 12.19
C HIS A 292 -11.08 -9.56 12.65
N PRO A 293 -11.73 -8.73 13.49
CA PRO A 293 -13.10 -9.00 13.92
C PRO A 293 -14.07 -9.04 12.73
N LEU A 294 -13.92 -8.13 11.76
CA LEU A 294 -14.75 -8.09 10.57
C LEU A 294 -14.55 -9.32 9.67
N SER A 295 -13.31 -9.81 9.56
CA SER A 295 -12.99 -11.03 8.80
C SER A 295 -13.65 -12.27 9.41
N ILE A 296 -13.73 -12.37 10.74
CA ILE A 296 -14.44 -13.47 11.41
C ILE A 296 -15.94 -13.44 11.06
N VAL A 297 -16.56 -12.27 11.11
CA VAL A 297 -17.98 -12.10 10.77
C VAL A 297 -18.21 -12.37 9.28
N GLN A 298 -17.33 -11.86 8.42
CA GLN A 298 -17.37 -12.06 6.98
C GLN A 298 -17.25 -13.52 6.62
N ASN A 299 -16.28 -14.26 7.16
CA ASN A 299 -16.11 -15.69 6.89
C ASN A 299 -17.36 -16.50 7.27
N LEU A 300 -18.07 -16.09 8.34
CA LEU A 300 -19.34 -16.71 8.72
C LEU A 300 -20.49 -16.35 7.78
N HIS A 301 -20.52 -15.13 7.26
CA HIS A 301 -21.52 -14.67 6.29
C HIS A 301 -21.33 -15.35 4.94
N VAL A 302 -20.08 -15.41 4.48
CA VAL A 302 -19.60 -16.03 3.25
C VAL A 302 -20.03 -17.49 3.13
N ALA A 303 -19.96 -18.26 4.22
CA ALA A 303 -20.42 -19.65 4.22
C ALA A 303 -21.93 -19.81 3.88
N ARG A 304 -22.73 -18.74 3.90
CA ARG A 304 -24.14 -18.74 3.49
C ARG A 304 -24.37 -18.22 2.08
N LEU A 305 -23.38 -17.55 1.48
CA LEU A 305 -23.50 -17.02 0.13
C LEU A 305 -23.68 -18.14 -0.90
N GLU A 306 -23.06 -19.32 -0.71
CA GLU A 306 -23.30 -20.48 -1.57
C GLU A 306 -24.79 -20.90 -1.61
N TYR A 307 -25.48 -20.86 -0.45
CA TYR A 307 -26.91 -21.15 -0.36
C TYR A 307 -27.76 -20.08 -1.07
N LEU A 308 -27.37 -18.81 -0.93
CA LEU A 308 -28.06 -17.70 -1.59
C LEU A 308 -27.87 -17.72 -3.10
N ASP A 309 -26.72 -18.16 -3.60
CA ASP A 309 -26.46 -18.27 -5.03
C ASP A 309 -27.33 -19.37 -5.67
N HIS A 310 -27.52 -20.49 -4.98
CA HIS A 310 -28.45 -21.53 -5.43
C HIS A 310 -29.90 -21.02 -5.47
N GLN A 311 -30.29 -20.15 -4.55
CA GLN A 311 -31.61 -19.50 -4.64
C GLN A 311 -31.66 -18.41 -5.72
N ALA A 312 -30.54 -17.74 -5.98
CA ALA A 312 -30.41 -16.72 -7.00
C ALA A 312 -30.61 -17.27 -8.42
N SER A 313 -30.19 -18.51 -8.67
CA SER A 313 -30.38 -19.22 -9.95
C SER A 313 -31.82 -19.65 -10.21
N LEU A 314 -32.69 -19.66 -9.20
CA LEU A 314 -34.12 -19.96 -9.34
C LEU A 314 -34.95 -18.76 -9.83
N HIS A 315 -34.30 -17.75 -10.43
CA HIS A 315 -34.90 -16.52 -10.96
C HIS A 315 -35.90 -15.78 -10.03
N PRO A 316 -35.59 -15.53 -8.73
CA PRO A 316 -36.47 -14.77 -7.85
C PRO A 316 -36.56 -13.29 -8.26
N SER A 317 -37.70 -12.65 -7.96
CA SER A 317 -37.91 -11.21 -8.17
C SER A 317 -36.87 -10.37 -7.43
N ARG A 318 -36.51 -9.19 -7.95
CA ARG A 318 -35.53 -8.27 -7.32
C ARG A 318 -35.85 -7.99 -5.85
N LYS A 319 -37.14 -7.76 -5.53
CA LYS A 319 -37.60 -7.51 -4.14
C LYS A 319 -37.38 -8.72 -3.23
N GLN A 320 -37.66 -9.92 -3.73
CA GLN A 320 -37.43 -11.17 -2.99
C GLN A 320 -35.93 -11.36 -2.71
N MET A 321 -35.08 -11.07 -3.69
CA MET A 321 -33.63 -11.19 -3.53
C MET A 321 -33.07 -10.22 -2.47
N PHE A 322 -33.48 -8.95 -2.47
CA PHE A 322 -33.06 -7.99 -1.44
C PHE A 322 -33.49 -8.45 -0.04
N ARG A 323 -34.72 -8.98 0.09
CA ARG A 323 -35.20 -9.56 1.35
C ARG A 323 -34.36 -10.75 1.79
N LEU A 324 -33.99 -11.64 0.87
CA LEU A 324 -33.11 -12.79 1.16
C LEU A 324 -31.73 -12.34 1.65
N TYR A 325 -31.13 -11.34 1.00
CA TYR A 325 -29.85 -10.78 1.45
C TYR A 325 -29.96 -10.16 2.84
N TYR A 326 -30.98 -9.34 3.09
CA TYR A 326 -31.21 -8.73 4.40
C TYR A 326 -31.41 -9.78 5.50
N LEU A 327 -32.23 -10.80 5.23
CA LEU A 327 -32.43 -11.92 6.15
C LEU A 327 -31.13 -12.68 6.40
N ALA A 328 -30.28 -12.85 5.39
CA ALA A 328 -28.97 -13.48 5.57
C ALA A 328 -28.06 -12.69 6.51
N TYR A 329 -28.08 -11.35 6.46
CA TYR A 329 -27.37 -10.52 7.43
C TYR A 329 -27.92 -10.68 8.85
N GLN A 330 -29.24 -10.61 9.02
CA GLN A 330 -29.87 -10.81 10.33
C GLN A 330 -29.53 -12.18 10.92
N GLU A 331 -29.61 -13.21 10.09
CA GLU A 331 -29.28 -14.58 10.46
C GLU A 331 -27.79 -14.73 10.79
N THR A 332 -26.91 -14.01 10.10
CA THR A 332 -25.47 -13.98 10.40
C THR A 332 -25.25 -13.40 11.78
N TYR A 333 -25.89 -12.25 12.08
CA TYR A 333 -25.84 -11.61 13.39
C TYR A 333 -26.31 -12.54 14.52
N LYS A 334 -27.43 -13.24 14.35
CA LYS A 334 -27.90 -14.23 15.33
C LYS A 334 -26.87 -15.31 15.62
N ARG A 335 -26.18 -15.84 14.59
CA ARG A 335 -25.13 -16.85 14.76
C ARG A 335 -23.88 -16.27 15.43
N CYS A 336 -23.47 -15.06 15.06
CA CYS A 336 -22.38 -14.35 15.74
C CYS A 336 -22.69 -14.22 17.24
N ARG A 337 -23.90 -13.79 17.60
CA ARG A 337 -24.34 -13.67 18.99
C ARG A 337 -24.28 -15.00 19.75
N ARG A 338 -24.74 -16.10 19.14
CA ARG A 338 -24.66 -17.44 19.75
C ARG A 338 -23.23 -17.90 19.95
N ARG A 339 -22.33 -17.66 18.98
CA ARG A 339 -20.91 -18.01 19.10
C ARG A 339 -20.20 -17.16 20.15
N ALA A 340 -20.48 -15.87 20.18
CA ALA A 340 -19.97 -14.95 21.20
C ALA A 340 -20.38 -15.39 22.61
N ALA A 341 -21.66 -15.75 22.80
CA ALA A 341 -22.16 -16.24 24.10
C ALA A 341 -21.41 -17.50 24.58
N ARG A 342 -21.13 -18.46 23.70
CA ARG A 342 -20.39 -19.69 24.06
C ARG A 342 -18.94 -19.46 24.49
N VAL A 343 -18.32 -18.39 24.00
CA VAL A 343 -16.89 -18.08 24.26
C VAL A 343 -16.76 -17.04 25.41
N GLY A 344 -17.87 -16.65 26.04
CA GLY A 344 -17.86 -15.69 27.15
C GLY A 344 -17.82 -14.22 26.71
N GLY A 345 -18.26 -13.91 25.49
CA GLY A 345 -18.48 -12.53 25.04
C GLY A 345 -17.98 -12.22 23.63
N TRP A 346 -18.38 -11.05 23.13
CA TRP A 346 -18.01 -10.58 21.78
C TRP A 346 -16.52 -10.33 21.63
N ARG A 347 -15.87 -9.72 22.63
CA ARG A 347 -14.43 -9.41 22.57
C ARG A 347 -13.60 -10.68 22.47
N ASN A 348 -13.84 -11.65 23.35
CA ASN A 348 -13.10 -12.91 23.38
C ASN A 348 -13.28 -13.72 22.11
N TRP A 349 -14.48 -13.69 21.52
CA TRP A 349 -14.74 -14.36 20.25
C TRP A 349 -14.10 -13.67 19.05
N LEU A 350 -14.27 -12.35 18.93
CA LEU A 350 -13.82 -11.56 17.77
C LEU A 350 -12.30 -11.31 17.74
N PHE A 351 -11.64 -11.32 18.89
CA PHE A 351 -10.17 -11.17 18.98
C PHE A 351 -9.45 -12.50 19.22
N ARG A 352 -10.16 -13.63 19.16
CA ARG A 352 -9.53 -14.95 19.27
C ARG A 352 -8.54 -15.16 18.13
N GLY A 353 -7.26 -15.35 18.46
CA GLY A 353 -6.20 -15.55 17.48
C GLY A 353 -5.66 -14.26 16.84
N PHE A 354 -6.08 -13.08 17.33
CA PHE A 354 -5.63 -11.77 16.86
C PHE A 354 -4.09 -11.67 16.80
N PHE A 355 -3.40 -12.02 17.89
CA PHE A 355 -1.93 -11.95 17.94
C PHE A 355 -1.26 -12.83 16.87
N ARG A 356 -1.79 -14.03 16.66
CA ARG A 356 -1.28 -14.94 15.62
C ARG A 356 -1.52 -14.37 14.22
N SER A 357 -2.63 -13.69 13.99
CA SER A 357 -2.94 -12.99 12.74
C SER A 357 -2.00 -11.81 12.52
N ALA A 358 -1.83 -10.96 13.54
CA ALA A 358 -0.96 -9.79 13.50
C ALA A 358 0.50 -10.17 13.22
N ILE A 359 1.05 -11.15 13.97
CA ILE A 359 2.42 -11.65 13.77
C ILE A 359 2.61 -12.21 12.35
N ARG A 360 1.58 -12.82 11.76
CA ARG A 360 1.67 -13.35 10.40
C ARG A 360 1.66 -12.26 9.32
N GLN A 361 1.04 -11.11 9.58
CA GLN A 361 0.91 -10.02 8.61
C GLN A 361 2.06 -9.01 8.69
N VAL A 362 2.51 -8.68 9.90
CA VAL A 362 3.51 -7.63 10.17
C VAL A 362 4.81 -7.79 9.37
N PRO A 363 5.46 -8.98 9.33
CA PRO A 363 6.72 -9.14 8.62
C PRO A 363 6.61 -8.85 7.13
N SER A 364 5.49 -9.20 6.50
CA SER A 364 5.29 -8.97 5.07
C SER A 364 5.12 -7.49 4.73
N THR A 365 4.36 -6.74 5.54
CA THR A 365 4.19 -5.29 5.34
C THR A 365 5.50 -4.53 5.60
N SER A 366 6.19 -4.85 6.70
CA SER A 366 7.40 -4.10 7.12
C SER A 366 8.63 -4.43 6.27
N ALA A 367 8.83 -5.70 5.87
CA ALA A 367 9.97 -6.08 5.03
C ALA A 367 9.93 -5.40 3.65
N GLY A 368 8.74 -5.27 3.04
CA GLY A 368 8.59 -4.57 1.77
C GLY A 368 9.00 -3.10 1.85
N LEU A 369 8.68 -2.43 2.96
CA LEU A 369 9.02 -1.02 3.20
C LEU A 369 10.53 -0.82 3.44
N VAL A 370 11.15 -1.71 4.22
CA VAL A 370 12.59 -1.65 4.50
C VAL A 370 13.40 -1.92 3.23
N ILE A 371 13.05 -2.95 2.45
CA ILE A 371 13.72 -3.24 1.17
C ILE A 371 13.59 -2.05 0.22
N PHE A 372 12.40 -1.44 0.15
CA PHE A 372 12.18 -0.24 -0.65
C PHE A 372 13.11 0.92 -0.23
N GLU A 373 13.16 1.23 1.06
CA GLU A 373 13.95 2.36 1.55
C GLU A 373 15.46 2.13 1.36
N LEU A 374 15.93 0.88 1.53
CA LEU A 374 17.31 0.50 1.21
C LEU A 374 17.63 0.68 -0.27
N VAL A 375 16.74 0.23 -1.16
CA VAL A 375 16.90 0.40 -2.61
C VAL A 375 16.86 1.89 -2.98
N ARG A 376 15.87 2.64 -2.48
CA ARG A 376 15.75 4.08 -2.70
C ARG A 376 17.04 4.81 -2.32
N ARG A 377 17.61 4.51 -1.14
CA ARG A 377 18.84 5.13 -0.65
C ARG A 377 20.08 4.75 -1.45
N LYS A 378 20.18 3.50 -1.89
CA LYS A 378 21.30 3.06 -2.75
C LYS A 378 21.35 3.82 -4.08
N TYR A 379 20.19 4.22 -4.60
CA TYR A 379 20.05 4.91 -5.88
C TYR A 379 19.68 6.40 -5.74
N ALA A 380 19.69 6.96 -4.53
CA ALA A 380 19.45 8.38 -4.29
C ALA A 380 20.78 9.14 -4.39
N ASN A 381 20.80 10.23 -5.16
CA ASN A 381 21.97 11.12 -5.22
C ASN A 381 22.05 11.95 -3.93
N LEU A 382 23.26 12.02 -3.34
CA LEU A 382 23.57 12.76 -2.09
C LEU A 382 23.47 14.29 -2.22
N ALA A 383 23.30 14.82 -3.44
CA ALA A 383 23.23 16.26 -3.72
C ALA A 383 21.87 16.91 -3.39
N ASP A 384 20.87 16.11 -2.99
CA ASP A 384 19.47 16.55 -2.85
C ASP A 384 19.02 16.67 -1.38
N ALA A 385 19.89 17.11 -0.47
CA ALA A 385 19.56 17.27 0.94
C ALA A 385 18.47 18.33 1.14
N VAL A 386 17.42 17.99 1.89
CA VAL A 386 16.28 18.89 2.16
C VAL A 386 16.41 19.45 3.56
N TYR A 387 16.28 20.77 3.67
CA TYR A 387 16.23 21.51 4.94
C TYR A 387 14.77 21.70 5.35
N ILE A 388 14.43 21.29 6.57
CA ILE A 388 13.10 21.50 7.14
C ILE A 388 13.25 22.29 8.44
N GLU A 389 12.62 23.46 8.49
CA GLU A 389 12.56 24.29 9.68
C GLU A 389 11.41 23.82 10.59
N LYS A 390 11.73 23.48 11.84
CA LYS A 390 10.73 23.06 12.84
C LYS A 390 11.19 23.39 14.26
N ASP A 391 10.29 23.96 15.07
CA ASP A 391 10.52 24.29 16.48
C ASP A 391 11.78 25.15 16.72
N GLY A 392 12.17 26.00 15.75
CA GLY A 392 13.38 26.82 15.82
C GLY A 392 14.69 26.07 15.50
N TYR A 393 14.60 24.92 14.83
CA TYR A 393 15.76 24.14 14.36
C TYR A 393 15.70 23.91 12.85
N ASP A 394 16.86 23.93 12.20
CA ASP A 394 17.02 23.46 10.82
C ASP A 394 17.36 21.96 10.83
N ILE A 395 16.50 21.12 10.25
CA ILE A 395 16.75 19.67 10.15
C ILE A 395 17.24 19.34 8.74
N ILE A 396 18.49 18.88 8.62
CA ILE A 396 19.02 18.35 7.35
C ILE A 396 18.64 16.88 7.22
N LEU A 397 18.07 16.55 6.07
CA LEU A 397 17.65 15.19 5.77
C LEU A 397 18.30 14.75 4.45
N PRO A 398 19.09 13.65 4.46
CA PRO A 398 19.78 13.15 3.28
C PRO A 398 18.84 12.59 2.20
#